data_AF-A0A3A0AE37-F1
#
_entry.id   AF-A0A3A0AE37-F1
#
_cell.length_a   1.000
_cell.length_b   1.000
_cell.length_c   1.000
_cell.angle_alpha   90.00
_cell.angle_beta   90.00
_cell.angle_gamma   90.00
#
_symmetry.space_group_name_H-M   'P 1'
#
loop_
_entity.id
_entity.type
_entity.pdbx_description
1 polymer ?
#
loop_
_entity_poly.entity_id
_entity_poly.type
_entity_poly.pdbx_seq_one_letter_code
_entity_poly.pdbx_strand_id
1 'polypeptide(L)'
;MLLRVAALLFSAVIVTGCTSLLQLLTPPLLWMGVVVEQTGAPPPEPSVEVDLVLTYGQTVTLPDMGLTLTFQEVLEDSRCPSDLLCVWSGWVRIALVAQAVGEPPATLEITTFTDHEGNVPAPPANSEAQPFAEYRNFDLALEQVTPYPARHADRPSLTDYQIRLKVRRQVAHWTPTPTPDGLPSPAATPTPVAQCSAAPQLPLLCYSNRAAVEHAAGTRKDPPMQLTAPVASCELPSQATGDALCAANWGEDWEMAEAEKRQQTSNWYAFLPTGSAYWMWDEYEDQLVAEER
;
A
#
# COMPACT_ATOMS: atom_id res chain seq x y z
N MET A 1 -10.16 21.79 -63.69
CA MET A 1 -10.59 22.98 -62.90
C MET A 1 -9.82 22.95 -61.61
N LEU A 2 -8.68 23.64 -61.59
CA LEU A 2 -8.45 24.93 -60.88
C LEU A 2 -7.92 24.65 -59.46
N LEU A 3 -6.60 24.54 -59.22
CA LEU A 3 -5.57 25.59 -59.22
C LEU A 3 -5.52 26.38 -57.89
N ARG A 4 -4.43 26.21 -57.11
CA ARG A 4 -3.63 27.20 -56.32
C ARG A 4 -2.78 26.43 -55.27
N VAL A 5 -1.44 26.32 -55.29
CA VAL A 5 -0.28 27.22 -55.52
C VAL A 5 0.11 28.07 -54.28
N ALA A 6 1.36 27.85 -53.82
CA ALA A 6 2.29 28.75 -53.09
C ALA A 6 1.95 29.14 -51.63
N ALA A 7 2.86 29.46 -50.70
CA ALA A 7 4.31 29.75 -50.64
C ALA A 7 4.80 29.44 -49.19
N LEU A 8 5.95 28.82 -48.92
CA LEU A 8 7.29 29.41 -48.71
C LEU A 8 7.32 30.71 -47.86
N LEU A 9 7.95 30.63 -46.68
CA LEU A 9 8.75 31.67 -45.99
C LEU A 9 9.45 30.99 -44.78
N PHE A 10 10.68 30.51 -44.91
CA PHE A 10 11.93 31.20 -44.56
C PHE A 10 11.88 31.95 -43.22
N SER A 11 12.51 31.39 -42.19
CA SER A 11 13.08 32.15 -41.06
C SER A 11 14.30 31.41 -40.53
N ALA A 12 15.40 31.57 -41.27
CA ALA A 12 16.73 31.46 -40.72
C ALA A 12 17.01 32.77 -39.97
N VAL A 13 17.06 32.73 -38.65
CA VAL A 13 17.64 33.82 -37.84
C VAL A 13 18.91 33.29 -37.19
N ILE A 14 20.01 33.79 -37.75
CA ILE A 14 21.37 33.71 -37.25
C ILE A 14 21.43 34.50 -35.94
N VAL A 15 21.77 33.84 -34.84
CA VAL A 15 22.30 34.51 -33.64
C VAL A 15 23.62 33.84 -33.27
N THR A 16 24.64 34.15 -34.06
CA THR A 16 26.04 34.07 -33.64
C THR A 16 26.41 35.42 -33.05
N GLY A 17 26.84 35.46 -31.79
CA GLY A 17 27.45 36.68 -31.27
C GLY A 17 27.57 36.76 -29.75
N CYS A 18 28.80 36.51 -29.30
CA CYS A 18 29.43 37.27 -28.22
C CYS A 18 29.02 36.94 -26.77
N THR A 19 29.72 36.00 -26.14
CA THR A 19 30.21 36.17 -24.75
C THR A 19 31.38 35.23 -24.48
N SER A 20 32.55 35.53 -25.06
CA SER A 20 33.85 35.06 -24.57
C SER A 20 34.66 36.28 -24.17
N LEU A 21 34.57 36.73 -22.91
CA LEU A 21 35.62 37.46 -22.18
C LEU A 21 35.15 37.91 -20.78
N LEU A 22 34.90 36.99 -19.85
CA LEU A 22 34.77 37.33 -18.41
C LEU A 22 34.99 36.10 -17.52
N GLN A 23 36.09 35.40 -17.76
CA GLN A 23 36.66 34.46 -16.79
C GLN A 23 38.04 34.99 -16.45
N LEU A 24 38.18 35.57 -15.26
CA LEU A 24 39.40 35.80 -14.47
C LEU A 24 39.11 36.99 -13.56
N LEU A 25 38.47 36.74 -12.41
CA LEU A 25 38.49 37.55 -11.17
C LEU A 25 37.41 37.03 -10.20
N THR A 26 37.49 35.75 -9.82
CA THR A 26 36.86 35.30 -8.57
C THR A 26 37.97 34.86 -7.62
N PRO A 27 38.10 35.49 -6.44
CA PRO A 27 39.04 35.04 -5.43
C PRO A 27 38.63 33.64 -4.96
N PRO A 28 39.58 32.80 -4.53
CA PRO A 28 39.27 31.51 -3.91
C PRO A 28 38.52 31.78 -2.61
N LEU A 29 37.18 31.70 -2.66
CA LEU A 29 36.36 31.60 -1.47
C LEU A 29 36.69 30.24 -0.85
N LEU A 30 37.54 30.29 0.18
CA LEU A 30 37.67 29.27 1.21
C LEU A 30 36.26 28.86 1.62
N TRP A 31 35.79 27.73 1.07
CA TRP A 31 34.65 27.00 1.60
C TRP A 31 35.01 26.58 3.02
N MET A 32 34.65 27.42 3.99
CA MET A 32 34.42 26.98 5.35
C MET A 32 33.23 26.05 5.29
N GLY A 33 33.51 24.75 5.17
CA GLY A 33 32.49 23.70 5.26
C GLY A 33 31.76 23.87 6.58
N VAL A 34 30.53 24.39 6.51
CA VAL A 34 29.58 24.26 7.61
C VAL A 34 29.25 22.77 7.64
N VAL A 35 29.85 22.07 8.59
CA VAL A 35 29.39 20.75 9.01
C VAL A 35 28.01 21.00 9.59
N VAL A 36 26.97 20.79 8.78
CA VAL A 36 25.62 20.64 9.28
C VAL A 36 25.64 19.31 10.02
N GLU A 37 25.79 19.40 11.34
CA GLU A 37 25.60 18.26 12.22
C GLU A 37 24.15 17.81 12.02
N GLN A 38 23.97 16.76 11.22
CA GLN A 38 22.70 16.08 11.09
C GLN A 38 22.36 15.55 12.47
N THR A 39 21.56 16.31 13.21
CA THR A 39 20.83 15.80 14.37
C THR A 39 20.05 14.61 13.86
N GLY A 40 20.51 13.40 14.23
CA GLY A 40 19.87 12.15 13.88
C GLY A 40 18.39 12.25 14.17
N ALA A 41 17.58 11.81 13.21
CA ALA A 41 16.13 11.80 13.36
C ALA A 41 15.79 11.13 14.71
N PRO A 42 14.87 11.73 15.50
CA PRO A 42 14.44 11.11 16.74
C PRO A 42 13.96 9.68 16.47
N PRO A 43 14.23 8.73 17.38
CA PRO A 43 13.81 7.33 17.22
C PRO A 43 12.32 7.28 16.89
N PRO A 44 11.88 6.42 15.93
CA PRO A 44 10.47 6.29 15.61
C PRO A 44 9.70 5.92 16.88
N GLU A 45 8.63 6.66 17.16
CA GLU A 45 7.74 6.33 18.27
C GLU A 45 7.14 4.93 18.05
N PRO A 46 6.98 4.11 19.10
CA PRO A 46 6.39 2.79 18.97
C PRO A 46 4.94 2.90 18.47
N SER A 47 4.57 2.04 17.52
CA SER A 47 3.18 1.89 17.09
C SER A 47 2.32 1.42 18.28
N VAL A 48 1.15 2.04 18.45
CA VAL A 48 0.18 1.70 19.49
C VAL A 48 -0.93 0.86 18.86
N GLU A 49 -1.20 -0.31 19.44
CA GLU A 49 -2.22 -1.25 18.99
C GLU A 49 -3.20 -1.56 20.13
N VAL A 50 -4.50 -1.62 19.83
CA VAL A 50 -5.57 -1.87 20.79
C VAL A 50 -6.62 -2.81 20.18
N ASP A 51 -6.91 -3.91 20.87
CA ASP A 51 -8.04 -4.79 20.57
C ASP A 51 -9.29 -4.35 21.34
N LEU A 52 -10.42 -4.29 20.65
CA LEU A 52 -11.68 -3.83 21.25
C LEU A 52 -12.89 -4.54 20.66
N VAL A 53 -13.93 -4.66 21.49
CA VAL A 53 -15.21 -5.26 21.10
C VAL A 53 -16.30 -4.18 21.21
N LEU A 54 -17.05 -3.97 20.14
CA LEU A 54 -18.23 -3.09 20.13
C LEU A 54 -19.48 -3.92 19.92
N THR A 55 -20.49 -3.66 20.73
CA THR A 55 -21.88 -4.05 20.43
C THR A 55 -22.49 -3.03 19.47
N TYR A 56 -23.48 -3.44 18.68
CA TYR A 56 -24.23 -2.53 17.80
C TYR A 56 -24.71 -1.28 18.54
N GLY A 57 -24.46 -0.10 17.94
CA GLY A 57 -24.77 1.21 18.50
C GLY A 57 -23.83 1.68 19.61
N GLN A 58 -22.85 0.87 20.03
CA GLN A 58 -21.88 1.27 21.05
C GLN A 58 -20.88 2.28 20.47
N THR A 59 -20.55 3.28 21.29
CA THR A 59 -19.44 4.21 21.05
C THR A 59 -18.33 3.96 22.07
N VAL A 60 -17.09 3.91 21.60
CA VAL A 60 -15.88 3.81 22.43
C VAL A 60 -14.95 4.96 22.09
N THR A 61 -14.46 5.65 23.11
CA THR A 61 -13.39 6.65 22.99
C THR A 61 -12.08 6.02 23.46
N LEU A 62 -11.03 6.17 22.66
CA LEU A 62 -9.66 5.75 22.92
C LEU A 62 -8.84 7.02 23.18
N PRO A 63 -8.70 7.50 24.43
CA PRO A 63 -8.09 8.80 24.72
C PRO A 63 -6.63 8.87 24.31
N ASP A 64 -5.87 7.79 24.57
CA ASP A 64 -4.45 7.69 24.21
C ASP A 64 -4.26 7.70 22.68
N MET A 65 -5.28 7.22 21.95
CA MET A 65 -5.31 7.24 20.51
C MET A 65 -5.91 8.53 19.93
N GLY A 66 -6.60 9.36 20.72
CA GLY A 66 -7.31 10.54 20.22
C GLY A 66 -8.41 10.18 19.20
N LEU A 67 -9.04 9.02 19.37
CA LEU A 67 -9.98 8.44 18.40
C LEU A 67 -11.26 8.02 19.12
N THR A 68 -12.41 8.30 18.50
CA THR A 68 -13.71 7.76 18.90
C THR A 68 -14.27 6.90 17.77
N LEU A 69 -14.74 5.71 18.10
CA LEU A 69 -15.34 4.75 17.17
C LEU A 69 -16.77 4.42 17.60
N THR A 70 -17.69 4.35 16.64
CA THR A 70 -19.07 3.89 16.86
C THR A 70 -19.42 2.80 15.86
N PHE A 71 -19.91 1.67 16.34
CA PHE A 71 -20.48 0.64 15.47
C PHE A 71 -21.91 1.04 15.08
N GLN A 72 -22.06 1.62 13.90
CA GLN A 72 -23.28 2.33 13.51
C GLN A 72 -24.31 1.41 12.86
N GLU A 73 -23.89 0.60 11.89
CA GLU A 73 -24.82 -0.14 11.04
C GLU A 73 -24.27 -1.49 10.59
N VAL A 74 -25.17 -2.47 10.44
CA VAL A 74 -24.93 -3.67 9.63
C VAL A 74 -25.61 -3.40 8.30
N LEU A 75 -24.83 -2.98 7.30
CA LEU A 75 -25.32 -2.60 5.98
C LEU A 75 -25.84 -3.81 5.20
N GLU A 76 -25.16 -4.95 5.37
CA GLU A 76 -25.52 -6.21 4.75
C GLU A 76 -25.01 -7.39 5.56
N ASP A 77 -25.82 -8.43 5.67
CA ASP A 77 -25.38 -9.73 6.17
C ASP A 77 -26.02 -10.83 5.32
N SER A 78 -25.26 -11.31 4.34
CA SER A 78 -25.64 -12.37 3.41
C SER A 78 -24.93 -13.69 3.73
N ARG A 79 -24.28 -13.77 4.90
CA ARG A 79 -23.55 -14.97 5.33
C ARG A 79 -24.46 -16.19 5.32
N CYS A 80 -23.94 -17.30 4.79
CA CYS A 80 -24.69 -18.54 4.68
C CYS A 80 -25.14 -19.07 6.06
N PRO A 81 -26.44 -19.19 6.34
CA PRO A 81 -26.89 -19.73 7.61
C PRO A 81 -26.37 -21.15 7.87
N SER A 82 -26.04 -21.47 9.13
CA SER A 82 -25.49 -22.79 9.50
C SER A 82 -26.41 -23.98 9.19
N ASP A 83 -27.71 -23.75 9.00
CA ASP A 83 -28.70 -24.79 8.64
C ASP A 83 -28.83 -25.03 7.12
N LEU A 84 -28.07 -24.32 6.29
CA LEU A 84 -28.09 -24.44 4.83
C LEU A 84 -26.71 -24.78 4.27
N LEU A 85 -26.73 -25.44 3.10
CA LEU A 85 -25.55 -25.60 2.26
C LEU A 85 -25.63 -24.58 1.13
N CYS A 86 -24.95 -23.44 1.27
CA CYS A 86 -24.89 -22.44 0.21
C CYS A 86 -23.82 -22.80 -0.81
N VAL A 87 -24.08 -22.48 -2.08
CA VAL A 87 -23.06 -22.57 -3.12
C VAL A 87 -21.98 -21.50 -2.90
N TRP A 88 -22.37 -20.31 -2.41
CA TRP A 88 -21.49 -19.20 -2.06
C TRP A 88 -21.82 -18.68 -0.66
N SER A 89 -20.81 -18.43 0.16
CA SER A 89 -20.98 -18.15 1.60
C SER A 89 -21.46 -16.74 1.95
N GLY A 90 -21.67 -15.86 0.95
CA GLY A 90 -22.03 -14.45 1.16
C GLY A 90 -21.02 -13.69 2.02
N TRP A 91 -21.30 -12.42 2.33
CA TRP A 91 -20.42 -11.57 3.15
C TRP A 91 -21.22 -10.82 4.21
N VAL A 92 -20.50 -10.17 5.11
CA VAL A 92 -21.05 -9.17 6.01
C VAL A 92 -20.37 -7.83 5.76
N ARG A 93 -21.16 -6.77 5.70
CA ARG A 93 -20.70 -5.39 5.53
C ARG A 93 -21.25 -4.52 6.64
N ILE A 94 -20.37 -3.78 7.29
CA ILE A 94 -20.69 -2.92 8.43
C ILE A 94 -20.29 -1.47 8.15
N ALA A 95 -20.95 -0.54 8.86
CA ALA A 95 -20.54 0.86 8.93
C ALA A 95 -20.01 1.20 10.32
N LEU A 96 -18.83 1.80 10.35
CA LEU A 96 -18.23 2.42 11.54
C LEU A 96 -18.20 3.93 11.38
N VAL A 97 -18.51 4.66 12.43
CA VAL A 97 -18.21 6.10 12.50
C VAL A 97 -16.92 6.29 13.27
N ALA A 98 -15.92 6.86 12.60
CA ALA A 98 -14.64 7.23 13.21
C ALA A 98 -14.54 8.76 13.35
N GLN A 99 -14.05 9.21 14.50
CA GLN A 99 -13.83 10.63 14.76
C GLN A 99 -12.51 10.83 15.50
N ALA A 100 -11.54 11.46 14.84
CA ALA A 100 -10.33 11.95 15.48
C ALA A 100 -10.58 13.28 16.20
N VAL A 101 -9.74 13.60 17.20
CA VAL A 101 -9.83 14.87 17.93
C VAL A 101 -9.68 16.06 16.97
N GLY A 102 -10.65 16.97 17.01
CA GLY A 102 -10.66 18.17 16.16
C GLY A 102 -11.15 17.94 14.74
N GLU A 103 -11.46 16.69 14.37
CA GLU A 103 -11.93 16.32 13.03
C GLU A 103 -13.45 16.06 13.02
N PRO A 104 -14.11 16.28 11.87
CA PRO A 104 -15.49 15.82 11.69
C PRO A 104 -15.55 14.27 11.70
N PRO A 105 -16.66 13.67 12.17
CA PRO A 105 -16.88 12.24 12.04
C PRO A 105 -16.90 11.80 10.56
N ALA A 106 -16.29 10.66 10.27
CA ALA A 106 -16.33 10.00 8.97
C ALA A 106 -16.95 8.60 9.10
N THR A 107 -17.71 8.19 8.09
CA THR A 107 -18.26 6.83 8.01
C THR A 107 -17.33 5.97 7.17
N LEU A 108 -16.99 4.79 7.70
CA LEU A 108 -16.11 3.80 7.11
C LEU A 108 -16.92 2.53 6.88
N GLU A 109 -16.85 1.97 5.68
CA GLU A 109 -17.45 0.67 5.38
C GLU A 109 -16.37 -0.41 5.41
N ILE A 110 -16.67 -1.53 6.06
CA ILE A 110 -15.79 -2.71 6.11
C ILE A 110 -16.59 -3.91 5.64
N THR A 111 -16.05 -4.68 4.69
CA THR A 111 -16.69 -5.86 4.09
C THR A 111 -15.83 -7.08 4.30
N THR A 112 -16.41 -8.17 4.80
CA THR A 112 -15.63 -9.39 5.10
C THR A 112 -16.43 -10.68 4.95
N PHE A 113 -15.71 -11.79 4.88
CA PHE A 113 -16.22 -13.15 5.08
C PHE A 113 -15.92 -13.60 6.51
N THR A 114 -16.72 -14.51 7.04
CA THR A 114 -16.43 -15.12 8.34
C THR A 114 -16.59 -16.64 8.31
N ASP A 115 -15.90 -17.32 9.22
CA ASP A 115 -16.26 -18.69 9.60
C ASP A 115 -17.58 -18.73 10.40
N HIS A 116 -17.99 -19.91 10.84
CA HIS A 116 -19.24 -20.12 11.59
C HIS A 116 -19.19 -19.55 13.03
N GLU A 117 -17.99 -19.26 13.53
CA GLU A 117 -17.74 -18.60 14.80
C GLU A 117 -17.67 -17.06 14.65
N GLY A 118 -17.81 -16.57 13.41
CA GLY A 118 -17.78 -15.14 13.08
C GLY A 118 -16.37 -14.57 12.94
N ASN A 119 -15.31 -15.38 12.98
CA ASN A 119 -13.93 -14.90 12.81
C ASN A 119 -13.67 -14.57 11.36
N VAL A 120 -12.93 -13.49 11.14
CA VAL A 120 -12.47 -13.08 9.82
C VAL A 120 -11.21 -13.89 9.47
N PRO A 121 -11.23 -14.72 8.42
CA PRO A 121 -10.04 -15.46 7.99
C PRO A 121 -9.00 -14.51 7.40
N ALA A 122 -7.73 -14.77 7.72
CA ALA A 122 -6.57 -14.15 7.08
C ALA A 122 -5.84 -15.22 6.27
N PRO A 123 -5.61 -15.03 4.95
CA PRO A 123 -5.98 -13.87 4.13
C PRO A 123 -7.50 -13.78 3.82
N PRO A 124 -8.01 -12.62 3.37
CA PRO A 124 -9.39 -12.50 2.90
C PRO A 124 -9.65 -13.48 1.74
N ALA A 125 -10.84 -14.09 1.75
CA ALA A 125 -11.19 -15.18 0.83
C ALA A 125 -11.30 -14.74 -0.65
N ASN A 126 -11.48 -13.45 -0.91
CA ASN A 126 -11.47 -12.87 -2.25
C ASN A 126 -11.08 -11.37 -2.20
N SER A 127 -10.91 -10.75 -3.36
CA SER A 127 -10.53 -9.33 -3.51
C SER A 127 -11.66 -8.33 -3.17
N GLU A 128 -12.91 -8.79 -3.03
CA GLU A 128 -14.05 -7.93 -2.66
C GLU A 128 -14.17 -7.77 -1.14
N ALA A 129 -13.61 -8.69 -0.35
CA ALA A 129 -13.45 -8.51 1.08
C ALA A 129 -12.31 -7.54 1.38
N GLN A 130 -12.68 -6.41 1.96
CA GLN A 130 -11.78 -5.46 2.57
C GLN A 130 -12.06 -5.50 4.08
N PRO A 131 -11.46 -6.43 4.84
CA PRO A 131 -11.73 -6.62 6.27
C PRO A 131 -11.05 -5.54 7.14
N PHE A 132 -10.83 -4.37 6.58
CA PHE A 132 -10.18 -3.26 7.23
C PHE A 132 -10.67 -1.93 6.65
N ALA A 133 -10.42 -0.84 7.36
CA ALA A 133 -10.51 0.52 6.86
C ALA A 133 -9.34 1.35 7.36
N GLU A 134 -8.89 2.29 6.54
CA GLU A 134 -7.93 3.31 6.94
C GLU A 134 -8.68 4.60 7.28
N TYR A 135 -8.30 5.24 8.39
CA TYR A 135 -8.80 6.56 8.76
C TYR A 135 -7.66 7.39 9.31
N ARG A 136 -7.23 8.40 8.55
CA ARG A 136 -6.07 9.24 8.88
C ARG A 136 -4.83 8.36 9.10
N ASN A 137 -4.27 8.36 10.30
CA ASN A 137 -3.14 7.53 10.69
C ASN A 137 -3.58 6.32 11.53
N PHE A 138 -4.79 5.82 11.34
CA PHE A 138 -5.29 4.62 12.00
C PHE A 138 -5.64 3.55 10.97
N ASP A 139 -5.17 2.33 11.23
CA ASP A 139 -5.71 1.13 10.61
C ASP A 139 -6.74 0.51 11.54
N LEU A 140 -7.88 0.14 10.97
CA LEU A 140 -8.96 -0.52 11.67
C LEU A 140 -9.17 -1.87 11.01
N ALA A 141 -8.65 -2.94 11.62
CA ALA A 141 -8.82 -4.30 11.13
C ALA A 141 -9.99 -4.98 11.84
N LEU A 142 -10.94 -5.53 11.08
CA LEU A 142 -12.07 -6.29 11.58
C LEU A 142 -11.68 -7.76 11.72
N GLU A 143 -11.69 -8.25 12.96
CA GLU A 143 -11.27 -9.61 13.30
C GLU A 143 -12.44 -10.56 13.51
N GLN A 144 -13.61 -10.04 13.90
CA GLN A 144 -14.78 -10.87 14.20
C GLN A 144 -16.09 -10.12 14.00
N VAL A 145 -17.11 -10.79 13.49
CA VAL A 145 -18.51 -10.32 13.43
C VAL A 145 -19.44 -11.42 13.94
N THR A 146 -20.06 -11.17 15.08
CA THR A 146 -21.01 -12.09 15.73
C THR A 146 -22.38 -11.43 15.88
N PRO A 147 -23.48 -12.19 16.00
CA PRO A 147 -23.53 -13.65 15.83
C PRO A 147 -23.40 -14.05 14.36
N TYR A 148 -22.99 -15.29 14.10
CA TYR A 148 -23.14 -15.89 12.78
C TYR A 148 -24.61 -16.31 12.58
N PRO A 149 -25.22 -16.13 11.38
CA PRO A 149 -26.59 -16.56 11.15
C PRO A 149 -26.76 -18.07 11.38
N ALA A 150 -27.54 -18.45 12.40
CA ALA A 150 -27.73 -19.86 12.73
C ALA A 150 -28.81 -20.53 11.86
N ARG A 151 -29.84 -19.78 11.45
CA ARG A 151 -31.00 -20.29 10.71
C ARG A 151 -31.44 -19.33 9.61
N HIS A 152 -31.77 -19.85 8.44
CA HIS A 152 -32.17 -19.02 7.29
C HIS A 152 -33.42 -18.16 7.50
N ALA A 153 -34.37 -18.65 8.30
CA ALA A 153 -35.62 -17.94 8.59
C ALA A 153 -35.45 -16.85 9.67
N ASP A 154 -34.35 -16.89 10.43
CA ASP A 154 -34.13 -16.04 11.59
C ASP A 154 -32.92 -15.15 11.35
N ARG A 155 -33.18 -13.91 10.93
CA ARG A 155 -32.13 -12.90 10.91
C ARG A 155 -31.77 -12.52 12.34
N PRO A 156 -30.47 -12.43 12.69
CA PRO A 156 -30.05 -11.88 13.97
C PRO A 156 -30.65 -10.49 14.22
N SER A 157 -31.00 -10.19 15.47
CA SER A 157 -31.38 -8.83 15.82
C SER A 157 -30.16 -7.91 15.69
N LEU A 158 -30.36 -6.67 15.22
CA LEU A 158 -29.29 -5.68 15.15
C LEU A 158 -28.58 -5.51 16.50
N THR A 159 -29.35 -5.52 17.60
CA THR A 159 -28.82 -5.37 18.97
C THR A 159 -27.94 -6.52 19.43
N ASP A 160 -27.99 -7.68 18.76
CA ASP A 160 -27.20 -8.85 19.11
C ASP A 160 -25.81 -8.78 18.46
N TYR A 161 -25.64 -7.93 17.44
CA TYR A 161 -24.37 -7.84 16.73
C TYR A 161 -23.26 -7.28 17.61
N GLN A 162 -22.12 -7.95 17.54
CA GLN A 162 -20.85 -7.51 18.10
C GLN A 162 -19.73 -7.67 17.08
N ILE A 163 -18.83 -6.70 17.06
CA ILE A 163 -17.61 -6.74 16.25
C ILE A 163 -16.38 -6.72 17.13
N ARG A 164 -15.34 -7.45 16.73
CA ARG A 164 -13.98 -7.31 17.29
C ARG A 164 -13.13 -6.56 16.28
N LEU A 165 -12.53 -5.46 16.73
CA LEU A 165 -11.61 -4.64 15.94
C LEU A 165 -10.25 -4.63 16.59
N LYS A 166 -9.22 -4.69 15.75
CA LYS A 166 -7.85 -4.31 16.09
C LYS A 166 -7.57 -2.94 15.50
N VAL A 167 -7.21 -2.00 16.35
CA VAL A 167 -6.93 -0.61 15.97
C VAL A 167 -5.44 -0.35 16.13
N ARG A 168 -4.78 0.04 15.05
CA ARG A 168 -3.34 0.37 15.05
C ARG A 168 -3.14 1.83 14.65
N ARG A 169 -2.37 2.58 15.42
CA ARG A 169 -1.89 3.90 14.98
C ARG A 169 -0.65 3.71 14.10
N GLN A 170 -0.75 4.15 12.85
CA GLN A 170 0.37 4.32 11.95
C GLN A 170 1.30 5.40 12.49
N VAL A 171 2.58 5.05 12.64
CA VAL A 171 3.62 6.05 12.83
C VAL A 171 3.67 6.82 11.53
N ALA A 172 3.56 8.16 11.57
CA ALA A 172 3.64 8.96 10.35
C ALA A 172 4.97 8.63 9.67
N HIS A 173 4.90 7.94 8.53
CA HIS A 173 6.07 7.73 7.70
C HIS A 173 6.55 9.13 7.31
N TRP A 174 7.78 9.47 7.66
CA TRP A 174 8.38 10.71 7.21
C TRP A 174 8.50 10.60 5.69
N THR A 175 7.56 11.18 4.95
CA THR A 175 7.78 11.47 3.55
C THR A 175 8.85 12.56 3.53
N PRO A 176 10.04 12.31 2.93
CA PRO A 176 10.94 13.41 2.64
C PRO A 176 10.13 14.49 1.94
N THR A 177 10.19 15.71 2.46
CA THR A 177 9.54 16.86 1.81
C THR A 177 9.88 16.78 0.33
N PRO A 178 8.88 16.72 -0.58
CA PRO A 178 9.18 16.71 -2.00
C PRO A 178 10.06 17.93 -2.26
N THR A 179 11.26 17.67 -2.78
CA THR A 179 12.14 18.75 -3.22
C THR A 179 11.30 19.59 -4.17
N PRO A 180 11.22 20.93 -4.02
CA PRO A 180 10.40 21.75 -4.90
C PRO A 180 10.85 21.58 -6.36
N ASP A 181 10.17 20.70 -7.09
CA ASP A 181 10.44 20.45 -8.51
C ASP A 181 9.89 21.60 -9.33
N GLY A 182 10.78 22.56 -9.58
CA GLY A 182 10.61 23.62 -10.57
C GLY A 182 11.46 23.39 -11.82
N LEU A 183 11.82 22.15 -12.14
CA LEU A 183 12.49 21.83 -13.41
C LEU A 183 11.75 20.69 -14.13
N PRO A 184 11.38 20.87 -15.41
CA PRO A 184 10.76 19.80 -16.18
C PRO A 184 11.71 18.60 -16.22
N SER A 185 11.19 17.43 -15.84
CA SER A 185 11.90 16.16 -15.98
C SER A 185 12.32 16.00 -17.44
N PRO A 186 13.62 16.02 -17.77
CA PRO A 186 14.06 15.79 -19.14
C PRO A 186 13.65 14.37 -19.52
N ALA A 187 13.08 14.23 -20.72
CA ALA A 187 12.76 12.93 -21.30
C ALA A 187 13.93 11.97 -21.05
N ALA A 188 13.65 10.89 -20.30
CA ALA A 188 14.65 9.96 -19.82
C ALA A 188 15.44 9.43 -21.03
N THR A 189 16.66 9.93 -21.17
CA THR A 189 17.64 9.36 -22.08
C THR A 189 18.06 8.04 -21.42
N PRO A 190 18.12 6.90 -22.13
CA PRO A 190 18.46 5.63 -21.52
C PRO A 190 19.79 5.76 -20.78
N THR A 191 19.75 5.60 -19.46
CA THR A 191 20.91 5.67 -18.59
C THR A 191 21.91 4.60 -19.02
N PRO A 192 23.17 4.95 -19.31
CA PRO A 192 24.17 3.96 -19.69
C PRO A 192 24.40 2.96 -18.55
N VAL A 193 24.40 1.67 -18.90
CA VAL A 193 24.51 0.47 -18.04
C VAL A 193 25.63 0.55 -16.97
N ALA A 194 26.63 1.40 -17.16
CA ALA A 194 27.74 1.60 -16.22
C ALA A 194 27.35 2.22 -14.86
N GLN A 195 26.15 2.81 -14.72
CA GLN A 195 25.70 3.44 -13.47
C GLN A 195 24.94 2.49 -12.53
N CYS A 196 24.66 1.26 -12.95
CA CYS A 196 23.88 0.32 -12.15
C CYS A 196 24.62 -0.27 -10.94
N SER A 197 25.94 -0.40 -11.02
CA SER A 197 26.75 -1.05 -9.98
C SER A 197 26.83 -0.28 -8.66
N ALA A 198 26.44 0.99 -8.65
CA ALA A 198 26.40 1.82 -7.44
C ALA A 198 24.98 1.93 -6.83
N ALA A 199 23.96 1.42 -7.51
CA ALA A 199 22.59 1.45 -7.01
C ALA A 199 22.43 0.47 -5.83
N PRO A 200 21.58 0.79 -4.83
CA PRO A 200 21.25 -0.15 -3.78
C PRO A 200 20.70 -1.45 -4.37
N GLN A 201 21.17 -2.57 -3.82
CA GLN A 201 20.74 -3.91 -4.22
C GLN A 201 19.88 -4.49 -3.11
N LEU A 202 18.61 -4.70 -3.39
CA LEU A 202 17.65 -5.35 -2.49
C LEU A 202 16.99 -6.51 -3.22
N PRO A 203 16.59 -7.57 -2.51
CA PRO A 203 15.74 -8.58 -3.11
C PRO A 203 14.43 -7.96 -3.59
N LEU A 204 13.89 -8.46 -4.71
CA LEU A 204 12.55 -8.13 -5.17
C LEU A 204 11.54 -8.98 -4.41
N LEU A 205 10.49 -8.36 -3.87
CA LEU A 205 9.37 -9.09 -3.30
C LEU A 205 8.42 -9.54 -4.42
N CYS A 206 8.25 -10.85 -4.55
CA CYS A 206 7.37 -11.47 -5.54
C CYS A 206 6.18 -12.14 -4.85
N TYR A 207 5.03 -12.14 -5.51
CA TYR A 207 3.77 -12.64 -5.00
C TYR A 207 3.04 -13.47 -6.05
N SER A 208 2.27 -14.47 -5.62
CA SER A 208 1.30 -15.19 -6.47
C SER A 208 -0.04 -15.30 -5.78
N ASN A 209 -1.08 -14.73 -6.41
CA ASN A 209 -2.48 -14.88 -5.97
C ASN A 209 -2.91 -16.34 -5.92
N ARG A 210 -2.46 -17.15 -6.90
CA ARG A 210 -2.75 -18.58 -6.91
C ARG A 210 -2.09 -19.29 -5.74
N ALA A 211 -0.82 -19.00 -5.48
CA ALA A 211 -0.10 -19.56 -4.33
C ALA A 211 -0.78 -19.15 -3.02
N ALA A 212 -1.30 -17.93 -2.91
CA ALA A 212 -2.03 -17.45 -1.73
C ALA A 212 -3.30 -18.27 -1.47
N VAL A 213 -4.10 -18.50 -2.51
CA VAL A 213 -5.32 -19.33 -2.43
C VAL A 213 -4.98 -20.78 -2.08
N GLU A 214 -3.99 -21.38 -2.74
CA GLU A 214 -3.56 -22.76 -2.48
C GLU A 214 -2.97 -22.93 -1.07
N HIS A 215 -2.22 -21.94 -0.58
CA HIS A 215 -1.67 -21.93 0.77
C HIS A 215 -2.78 -21.83 1.82
N ALA A 216 -3.75 -20.91 1.64
CA ALA A 216 -4.91 -20.78 2.52
C ALA A 216 -5.78 -22.07 2.53
N ALA A 217 -5.87 -22.76 1.39
CA ALA A 217 -6.56 -24.05 1.29
C ALA A 217 -5.74 -25.23 1.86
N GLY A 218 -4.50 -25.01 2.30
CA GLY A 218 -3.59 -26.06 2.77
C GLY A 218 -3.12 -27.04 1.70
N THR A 219 -3.37 -26.75 0.42
CA THR A 219 -2.96 -27.58 -0.72
C THR A 219 -1.53 -27.28 -1.17
N ARG A 220 -0.97 -26.15 -0.75
CA ARG A 220 0.43 -25.75 -0.95
C ARG A 220 1.08 -25.42 0.39
N LYS A 221 2.35 -25.83 0.56
CA LYS A 221 3.14 -25.52 1.76
C LYS A 221 4.03 -24.29 1.59
N ASP A 222 4.45 -24.01 0.37
CA ASP A 222 5.29 -22.85 0.08
C ASP A 222 4.52 -21.56 0.38
N PRO A 223 5.18 -20.52 0.89
CA PRO A 223 4.54 -19.24 1.12
C PRO A 223 4.16 -18.58 -0.20
N PRO A 224 3.11 -17.76 -0.23
CA PRO A 224 2.68 -17.05 -1.43
C PRO A 224 3.53 -15.81 -1.75
N MET A 225 4.54 -15.53 -0.92
CA MET A 225 5.52 -14.48 -1.12
C MET A 225 6.93 -15.07 -1.10
N GLN A 226 7.79 -14.56 -1.97
CA GLN A 226 9.19 -14.98 -2.07
C GLN A 226 10.07 -13.76 -2.35
N LEU A 227 11.32 -13.83 -1.88
CA LEU A 227 12.35 -12.83 -2.17
C LEU A 227 13.29 -13.37 -3.24
N THR A 228 13.60 -12.57 -4.27
CA THR A 228 14.64 -12.92 -5.24
C THR A 228 16.04 -12.81 -4.62
N ALA A 229 17.06 -13.17 -5.39
CA ALA A 229 18.40 -12.63 -5.11
C ALA A 229 18.39 -11.09 -5.22
N PRO A 230 19.27 -10.37 -4.50
CA PRO A 230 19.34 -8.91 -4.59
C PRO A 230 19.52 -8.42 -6.03
N VAL A 231 18.72 -7.42 -6.40
CA VAL A 231 18.70 -6.78 -7.71
C VAL A 231 18.87 -5.27 -7.52
N ALA A 232 19.64 -4.66 -8.43
CA ALA A 232 19.83 -3.22 -8.44
C ALA A 232 18.56 -2.51 -8.92
N SER A 233 18.18 -1.39 -8.30
CA SER A 233 16.95 -0.68 -8.68
C SER A 233 16.87 -0.29 -10.16
N CYS A 234 18.00 0.05 -10.77
CA CYS A 234 18.07 0.40 -12.20
C CYS A 234 17.84 -0.80 -13.16
N GLU A 235 17.93 -2.03 -12.67
CA GLU A 235 17.58 -3.24 -13.43
C GLU A 235 16.06 -3.51 -13.40
N LEU A 236 15.31 -2.75 -12.60
CA LEU A 236 13.86 -2.78 -12.48
C LEU A 236 13.24 -1.44 -12.93
N PRO A 237 13.38 -1.06 -14.22
CA PRO A 237 12.89 0.23 -14.72
C PRO A 237 11.36 0.32 -14.83
N SER A 238 10.65 -0.80 -14.63
CA SER A 238 9.19 -0.88 -14.73
C SER A 238 8.67 -2.09 -13.95
N GLN A 239 7.41 -2.06 -13.54
CA GLN A 239 6.70 -3.20 -12.95
C GLN A 239 6.85 -4.46 -13.79
N ALA A 240 6.63 -4.35 -15.11
CA ALA A 240 6.72 -5.47 -16.04
C ALA A 240 8.10 -6.15 -16.05
N THR A 241 9.18 -5.41 -15.76
CA THR A 241 10.52 -6.01 -15.63
C THR A 241 10.64 -6.81 -14.32
N GLY A 242 10.05 -6.30 -13.24
CA GLY A 242 9.92 -7.04 -11.98
C GLY A 242 9.06 -8.29 -12.13
N ASP A 243 7.90 -8.19 -12.79
CA ASP A 243 7.02 -9.34 -13.04
C ASP A 243 7.73 -10.44 -13.84
N ALA A 244 8.44 -10.05 -14.90
CA ALA A 244 9.22 -11.01 -15.68
C ALA A 244 10.30 -11.70 -14.84
N LEU A 245 10.94 -10.97 -13.91
CA LEU A 245 11.91 -11.54 -12.98
C LEU A 245 11.25 -12.52 -12.00
N CYS A 246 10.11 -12.16 -11.41
CA CYS A 246 9.34 -13.03 -10.53
C CYS A 246 8.90 -14.31 -11.27
N ALA A 247 8.33 -14.16 -12.46
CA ALA A 247 7.88 -15.26 -13.29
C ALA A 247 9.01 -16.22 -13.68
N ALA A 248 10.20 -15.68 -13.98
CA ALA A 248 11.37 -16.49 -14.30
C ALA A 248 11.88 -17.35 -13.13
N ASN A 249 11.66 -16.92 -11.88
CA ASN A 249 12.09 -17.65 -10.68
C ASN A 249 11.07 -18.71 -10.23
N TRP A 250 9.77 -18.43 -10.33
CA TRP A 250 8.73 -19.29 -9.71
C TRP A 250 7.55 -19.68 -10.61
N GLY A 251 7.45 -19.17 -11.84
CA GLY A 251 6.40 -19.50 -12.81
C GLY A 251 5.51 -18.31 -13.18
N GLU A 252 4.78 -18.44 -14.29
CA GLU A 252 4.00 -17.34 -14.92
C GLU A 252 2.91 -16.70 -14.03
N ASP A 253 2.53 -17.35 -12.93
CA ASP A 253 1.57 -16.82 -11.96
C ASP A 253 2.20 -15.93 -10.87
N TRP A 254 3.52 -15.71 -10.93
CA TRP A 254 4.27 -14.86 -10.01
C TRP A 254 4.56 -13.49 -10.60
N GLU A 255 4.21 -12.46 -9.85
CA GLU A 255 4.36 -11.06 -10.21
C GLU A 255 5.09 -10.29 -9.11
N MET A 256 5.58 -9.10 -9.44
CA MET A 256 6.16 -8.18 -8.47
C MET A 256 5.10 -7.71 -7.50
N ALA A 257 5.42 -7.68 -6.20
CA ALA A 257 4.48 -7.19 -5.21
C ALA A 257 4.31 -5.66 -5.31
N GLU A 258 3.07 -5.22 -5.25
CA GLU A 258 2.65 -3.82 -5.30
C GLU A 258 2.51 -3.23 -3.90
N ALA A 259 3.01 -2.01 -3.71
CA ALA A 259 3.01 -1.29 -2.45
C ALA A 259 1.59 -0.90 -2.01
N GLU A 260 0.64 -0.81 -2.94
CA GLU A 260 -0.77 -0.54 -2.68
C GLU A 260 -1.46 -1.78 -2.11
N LYS A 261 -1.01 -2.96 -2.57
CA LYS A 261 -1.37 -4.24 -1.97
C LYS A 261 -0.59 -4.51 -0.69
N ARG A 262 0.05 -3.50 -0.07
CA ARG A 262 0.72 -3.59 1.26
C ARG A 262 -0.13 -4.30 2.29
N GLN A 263 -1.44 -4.15 2.21
CA GLN A 263 -2.36 -4.82 3.13
C GLN A 263 -2.47 -6.32 2.89
N GLN A 264 -2.48 -6.75 1.62
CA GLN A 264 -2.33 -8.16 1.27
C GLN A 264 -0.96 -8.65 1.74
N THR A 265 0.13 -7.92 1.43
CA THR A 265 1.49 -8.32 1.83
C THR A 265 1.70 -8.33 3.35
N SER A 266 0.99 -7.49 4.11
CA SER A 266 1.11 -7.42 5.57
C SER A 266 0.59 -8.66 6.28
N ASN A 267 -0.48 -9.27 5.78
CA ASN A 267 -0.97 -10.58 6.25
C ASN A 267 0.05 -11.69 5.96
N TRP A 268 0.92 -11.47 4.97
CA TRP A 268 1.96 -12.40 4.55
C TRP A 268 3.34 -12.03 5.11
N TYR A 269 3.49 -10.95 5.89
CA TYR A 269 4.78 -10.57 6.46
C TYR A 269 5.36 -11.68 7.32
N ALA A 270 4.53 -12.48 7.98
CA ALA A 270 4.97 -13.66 8.73
C ALA A 270 5.92 -14.60 7.94
N PHE A 271 5.85 -14.61 6.61
CA PHE A 271 6.67 -15.45 5.74
C PHE A 271 7.99 -14.85 5.29
N LEU A 272 8.21 -13.54 5.47
CA LEU A 272 9.48 -12.89 5.16
C LEU A 272 10.45 -13.00 6.36
N PRO A 273 11.75 -12.72 6.25
CA PRO A 273 12.61 -12.56 7.44
C PRO A 273 12.36 -11.20 8.13
N THR A 274 12.38 -11.13 9.46
CA THR A 274 12.30 -9.83 10.18
C THR A 274 13.52 -8.96 9.85
N GLY A 275 13.32 -7.65 9.59
CA GLY A 275 14.39 -6.72 9.25
C GLY A 275 14.91 -6.87 7.81
N SER A 276 14.20 -7.58 6.93
CA SER A 276 14.54 -7.64 5.52
C SER A 276 14.02 -6.39 4.81
N ALA A 277 14.89 -5.70 4.07
CA ALA A 277 14.50 -4.69 3.10
C ALA A 277 14.35 -5.31 1.70
N TYR A 278 13.38 -4.86 0.92
CA TYR A 278 13.05 -5.40 -0.40
C TYR A 278 12.44 -4.34 -1.32
N TRP A 279 12.49 -4.60 -2.63
CA TRP A 279 11.82 -3.78 -3.64
C TRP A 279 10.35 -4.16 -3.80
N MET A 280 9.50 -3.16 -3.96
CA MET A 280 8.10 -3.25 -4.37
C MET A 280 7.81 -2.20 -5.45
N TRP A 281 6.72 -2.39 -6.21
CA TRP A 281 6.27 -1.40 -7.17
C TRP A 281 5.20 -0.51 -6.54
N ASP A 282 5.34 0.80 -6.64
CA ASP A 282 4.28 1.76 -6.32
C ASP A 282 3.55 2.08 -7.63
N GLU A 283 2.35 1.51 -7.80
CA GLU A 283 1.52 1.68 -8.99
C GLU A 283 1.05 3.13 -9.14
N TYR A 284 0.81 3.85 -8.03
CA TYR A 284 0.30 5.22 -8.11
C TYR A 284 1.36 6.21 -8.62
N GLU A 285 2.58 6.06 -8.14
CA GLU A 285 3.71 6.91 -8.53
C GLU A 285 4.52 6.31 -9.70
N ASP A 286 4.14 5.14 -10.19
CA ASP A 286 4.78 4.39 -11.29
C ASP A 286 6.30 4.24 -11.07
N GLN A 287 6.69 3.84 -9.85
CA GLN A 287 8.08 3.78 -9.44
C GLN A 287 8.41 2.61 -8.52
N LEU A 288 9.70 2.28 -8.45
CA LEU A 288 10.24 1.30 -7.52
C LEU A 288 10.42 1.91 -6.12
N VAL A 289 9.91 1.26 -5.08
CA VAL A 289 10.07 1.69 -3.68
C VAL A 289 10.75 0.60 -2.84
N ALA A 290 11.62 1.02 -1.91
CA ALA A 290 12.21 0.14 -0.91
C ALA A 290 11.31 0.10 0.33
N GLU A 291 10.99 -1.09 0.81
CA GLU A 291 10.22 -1.32 2.02
C GLU A 291 11.01 -2.23 2.97
N GLU A 292 10.71 -2.15 4.26
CA GLU A 292 11.32 -2.98 5.31
C GLU A 292 10.23 -3.74 6.08
N ARG A 293 10.48 -5.02 6.41
CA ARG A 293 9.64 -5.79 7.32
C ARG A 293 10.00 -5.54 8.79
#